data_AF-R6T539-F1
#
_entry.id   AF-R6T539-F1
#
_cell.length_a   1.000
_cell.length_b   1.000
_cell.length_c   1.000
_cell.angle_alpha   90.00
_cell.angle_beta   90.00
_cell.angle_gamma   90.00
#
_symmetry.space_group_name_H-M   'P 1'
#
loop_
_entity.id
_entity.type
_entity.pdbx_description
1 polymer ?
#
loop_
_entity_poly.entity_id
_entity_poly.type
_entity_poly.pdbx_seq_one_letter_code
_entity_poly.pdbx_strand_id
1 'polypeptide(L)'
;MPNFTKKAIKESFIKLLNEKPLSQISVRMIVEDCGINRNSFYYHYQDMLALIEEIVHDQVSELIAAYPTVESLDECVTYLFDYMVKNKKAIWHIYNSVNRDLYERSLMNICDYVVVSYLRTAFAGVTISESDLQTVVHFFKCEIFGLSFAWIMNGMKEDAVEEIHQITKVCRGLSDDLIRRIRENETC
;
A
#
# COMPACT_ATOMS: atom_id res chain seq x y z
N MET A 1 5.17 13.70 25.58
CA MET A 1 6.51 13.66 24.94
C MET A 1 6.78 12.41 24.08
N PRO A 2 6.28 11.19 24.34
CA PRO A 2 6.60 9.99 23.53
C PRO A 2 6.33 10.14 22.02
N ASN A 3 5.25 10.82 21.65
CA ASN A 3 4.88 11.03 20.25
C ASN A 3 5.86 11.92 19.47
N PHE A 4 6.52 12.88 20.13
CA PHE A 4 7.49 13.75 19.45
C PHE A 4 8.75 12.96 19.09
N THR A 5 9.26 12.14 20.00
CA THR A 5 10.44 11.30 19.76
C THR A 5 10.17 10.26 18.69
N LYS A 6 9.04 9.54 18.75
CA LYS A 6 8.65 8.60 17.69
C LYS A 6 8.58 9.28 16.33
N LYS A 7 7.93 10.43 16.23
CA LYS A 7 7.83 11.19 14.98
C LYS A 7 9.21 11.57 14.43
N ALA A 8 10.10 12.10 15.27
CA ALA A 8 11.45 12.47 14.86
C ALA A 8 12.27 11.26 14.36
N ILE A 9 12.13 10.08 15.00
CA ILE A 9 12.75 8.83 14.55
C ILE A 9 12.23 8.44 13.16
N LYS A 10 10.90 8.46 12.95
CA LYS A 10 10.28 8.10 11.67
C LYS A 10 10.69 9.05 10.54
N GLU A 11 10.63 10.36 10.79
CA GLU A 11 11.03 11.38 9.81
C GLU A 11 12.50 11.23 9.40
N SER A 12 13.39 11.02 10.38
CA SER A 12 14.81 10.79 10.13
C SER A 12 15.05 9.51 9.34
N PHE A 13 14.36 8.42 9.69
CA PHE A 13 14.45 7.17 8.94
C PHE A 13 13.97 7.33 7.50
N ILE A 14 12.81 7.95 7.27
CA ILE A 14 12.26 8.20 5.92
C ILE A 14 13.20 9.09 5.11
N LYS A 15 13.80 10.11 5.72
CA LYS A 15 14.82 10.95 5.08
C LYS A 15 16.01 10.12 4.62
N LEU A 16 16.62 9.33 5.51
CA LEU A 16 17.75 8.46 5.17
C LEU A 16 17.39 7.43 4.09
N LEU A 17 16.18 6.88 4.16
CA LEU A 17 15.66 5.93 3.17
C LEU A 17 15.44 6.55 1.80
N ASN A 18 15.27 7.87 1.69
CA ASN A 18 15.23 8.56 0.39
C ASN A 18 16.63 8.84 -0.18
N GLU A 19 17.68 8.71 0.63
CA GLU A 19 19.07 8.99 0.26
C GLU A 19 19.87 7.73 -0.05
N LYS A 20 19.60 6.60 0.63
CA LYS A 20 20.40 5.37 0.49
C LYS A 20 19.62 4.08 0.74
N PRO A 21 20.13 2.93 0.28
CA PRO A 21 19.51 1.63 0.50
C PRO A 21 19.33 1.30 1.98
N LEU A 22 18.25 0.57 2.31
CA LEU A 22 17.94 0.19 3.69
C LEU A 22 19.07 -0.58 4.38
N SER A 23 19.81 -1.41 3.63
CA SER A 23 20.95 -2.18 4.13
C SER A 23 22.12 -1.32 4.64
N GLN A 24 22.14 -0.03 4.28
CA GLN A 24 23.15 0.93 4.74
C GLN A 24 22.67 1.84 5.88
N ILE A 25 21.41 1.73 6.29
CA ILE A 25 20.82 2.55 7.35
C ILE A 25 21.00 1.83 8.69
N SER A 26 21.59 2.52 9.67
CA SER A 26 21.77 1.99 11.01
C SER A 26 21.03 2.82 12.05
N VAL A 27 20.71 2.21 13.19
CA VAL A 27 20.13 2.92 14.35
C VAL A 27 20.99 4.13 14.73
N ARG A 28 22.31 3.99 14.66
CA ARG A 28 23.26 5.08 14.93
C ARG A 28 23.00 6.30 14.04
N MET A 29 22.83 6.08 12.74
CA MET A 29 22.60 7.19 11.79
C MET A 29 21.28 7.90 12.06
N ILE A 30 20.23 7.14 12.40
CA ILE A 30 18.92 7.71 12.73
C ILE A 30 19.02 8.60 13.97
N VAL A 31 19.63 8.09 15.05
CA VAL A 31 19.69 8.85 16.31
C VAL A 31 20.65 10.04 16.22
N GLU A 32 21.70 9.96 15.41
CA GLU A 32 22.58 11.09 15.10
C GLU A 32 21.85 12.17 14.29
N ASP A 33 21.03 11.79 13.31
CA ASP A 33 20.29 12.72 12.45
C ASP A 33 19.13 13.44 13.19
N CYS A 34 18.38 12.73 14.05
CA CYS A 34 17.31 13.35 14.84
C CYS A 34 17.75 13.88 16.23
N GLY A 35 19.03 13.76 16.58
CA GLY A 35 19.61 14.35 17.79
C GLY A 35 19.17 13.69 19.11
N ILE A 36 18.86 12.39 19.09
CA ILE A 36 18.50 11.62 20.29
C ILE A 36 19.61 10.64 20.68
N ASN A 37 19.54 10.06 21.87
CA ASN A 37 20.45 8.98 22.25
C ASN A 37 19.91 7.61 21.82
N ARG A 38 20.81 6.62 21.71
CA ARG A 38 20.46 5.26 21.28
C ARG A 38 19.48 4.56 22.23
N ASN A 39 19.51 4.86 23.53
CA ASN A 39 18.56 4.29 24.49
C ASN A 39 17.14 4.80 24.25
N SER A 40 16.98 6.06 23.82
CA SER A 40 15.70 6.63 23.43
C SER A 40 15.11 5.95 22.20
N PHE A 41 15.94 5.53 21.24
CA PHE A 41 15.46 4.69 20.14
C PHE A 41 14.91 3.35 20.66
N TYR A 42 15.70 2.63 21.46
CA TYR A 42 15.30 1.30 21.95
C TYR A 42 14.16 1.32 22.96
N TYR A 43 13.88 2.47 23.57
CA TYR A 43 12.67 2.69 24.36
C TYR A 43 11.39 2.64 23.51
N HIS A 44 11.48 3.02 22.23
CA HIS A 44 10.33 3.05 21.31
C HIS A 44 10.28 1.84 20.35
N TYR A 45 11.44 1.34 19.92
CA TYR A 45 11.56 0.30 18.90
C TYR A 45 12.58 -0.74 19.33
N GLN A 46 12.20 -2.02 19.36
CA GLN A 46 13.12 -3.10 19.73
C GLN A 46 14.29 -3.22 18.73
N ASP A 47 14.02 -2.95 17.46
CA ASP A 47 15.00 -2.99 16.37
C ASP A 47 14.54 -2.12 15.17
N MET A 48 15.27 -2.23 14.05
CA MET A 48 14.92 -1.55 12.80
C MET A 48 13.61 -2.08 12.19
N LEU A 49 13.32 -3.38 12.36
CA LEU A 49 12.13 -3.99 11.77
C LEU A 49 10.87 -3.43 12.42
N ALA A 50 10.84 -3.32 13.75
CA ALA A 50 9.73 -2.72 14.49
C ALA A 50 9.45 -1.27 14.06
N LEU A 51 10.50 -0.50 13.74
CA LEU A 51 10.34 0.85 13.19
C LEU A 51 9.70 0.82 11.80
N ILE A 52 10.18 -0.05 10.91
CA ILE A 52 9.64 -0.18 9.56
C ILE A 52 8.18 -0.62 9.60
N GLU A 53 7.84 -1.60 10.44
CA GLU A 53 6.46 -2.07 10.63
C GLU A 53 5.53 -0.93 11.05
N GLU A 54 5.94 -0.11 12.03
CA GLU A 54 5.12 1.02 12.48
C GLU A 54 4.99 2.10 11.39
N ILE A 55 6.05 2.41 10.63
CA ILE A 55 5.99 3.37 9.52
C ILE A 55 5.06 2.89 8.42
N VAL A 56 5.21 1.62 8.03
CA VAL A 56 4.37 1.04 6.98
C VAL A 56 2.91 0.99 7.42
N HIS A 57 2.65 0.67 8.69
CA HIS A 57 1.29 0.72 9.25
C HIS A 57 0.69 2.13 9.25
N ASP A 58 1.46 3.14 9.63
CA ASP A 58 1.02 4.54 9.60
C ASP A 58 0.70 4.97 8.16
N GLN A 59 1.57 4.65 7.20
CA GLN A 59 1.38 4.98 5.79
C GLN A 59 0.13 4.31 5.20
N VAL A 60 -0.09 3.05 5.52
CA VAL A 60 -1.33 2.33 5.16
C VAL A 60 -2.54 3.05 5.75
N SER A 61 -2.47 3.43 7.03
CA SER A 61 -3.56 4.11 7.72
C SER A 61 -3.84 5.51 7.16
N GLU A 62 -2.81 6.25 6.78
CA GLU A 62 -2.91 7.55 6.12
C GLU A 62 -3.53 7.42 4.72
N LEU A 63 -3.12 6.42 3.96
CA LEU A 63 -3.70 6.13 2.64
C LEU A 63 -5.20 5.79 2.76
N ILE A 64 -5.55 4.92 3.72
CA ILE A 64 -6.93 4.58 4.08
C ILE A 64 -7.73 5.85 4.42
N ALA A 65 -7.18 6.71 5.28
CA ALA A 65 -7.87 7.91 5.73
C ALA A 65 -8.02 8.98 4.64
N ALA A 66 -7.07 9.06 3.70
CA ALA A 66 -7.10 10.01 2.58
C ALA A 66 -8.18 9.66 1.54
N TYR A 67 -8.58 8.38 1.45
CA TYR A 67 -9.50 7.87 0.44
C TYR A 67 -10.63 7.04 1.08
N PRO A 68 -11.51 7.67 1.89
CA PRO A 68 -12.56 6.97 2.64
C PRO A 68 -13.67 6.40 1.76
N THR A 69 -13.83 6.95 0.55
CA THR A 69 -14.79 6.51 -0.46
C THR A 69 -14.09 6.43 -1.79
N VAL A 70 -14.23 5.30 -2.46
CA VAL A 70 -13.71 5.10 -3.81
C VAL A 70 -14.87 4.68 -4.69
N GLU A 71 -15.14 5.45 -5.74
CA GLU A 71 -16.35 5.29 -6.55
C GLU A 71 -16.12 4.37 -7.76
N SER A 72 -14.86 4.17 -8.16
CA SER A 72 -14.49 3.32 -9.28
C SER A 72 -13.20 2.53 -9.03
N LEU A 73 -13.04 1.43 -9.76
CA LEU A 73 -11.76 0.69 -9.79
C LEU A 73 -10.63 1.53 -10.39
N ASP A 74 -10.93 2.45 -11.31
CA ASP A 74 -9.91 3.34 -11.87
C ASP A 74 -9.37 4.35 -10.84
N GLU A 75 -10.22 4.84 -9.94
CA GLU A 75 -9.81 5.63 -8.79
C GLU A 75 -8.96 4.82 -7.81
N CYS A 76 -9.35 3.57 -7.50
CA CYS A 76 -8.56 2.67 -6.64
C CYS A 76 -7.10 2.59 -7.10
N VAL A 77 -6.92 2.29 -8.39
CA VAL A 77 -5.60 2.10 -8.99
C VAL A 77 -4.86 3.43 -9.06
N THR A 78 -5.52 4.51 -9.48
CA THR A 78 -4.91 5.84 -9.55
C THR A 78 -4.37 6.26 -8.17
N TYR A 79 -5.15 6.11 -7.10
CA TYR A 79 -4.73 6.49 -5.76
C TYR A 79 -3.55 5.66 -5.24
N LEU A 80 -3.56 4.34 -5.49
CA LEU A 80 -2.45 3.47 -5.12
C LEU A 80 -1.17 3.85 -5.87
N PHE A 81 -1.26 4.05 -7.18
CA PHE A 81 -0.09 4.37 -7.99
C PHE A 81 0.45 5.78 -7.72
N ASP A 82 -0.41 6.77 -7.47
CA ASP A 82 0.01 8.09 -7.02
C ASP A 82 0.82 8.02 -5.72
N TYR A 83 0.36 7.21 -4.77
CA TYR A 83 1.09 6.97 -3.53
C TYR A 83 2.44 6.28 -3.80
N MET A 84 2.45 5.24 -4.64
CA MET A 84 3.67 4.51 -4.96
C MET A 84 4.70 5.37 -5.71
N VAL A 85 4.26 6.20 -6.66
CA VAL A 85 5.12 7.14 -7.40
C VAL A 85 5.73 8.18 -6.47
N LYS A 86 4.92 8.78 -5.58
CA LYS A 86 5.40 9.74 -4.57
C LYS A 86 6.47 9.15 -3.64
N ASN A 87 6.39 7.85 -3.36
CA ASN A 87 7.27 7.14 -2.43
C ASN A 87 8.28 6.21 -3.12
N LYS A 88 8.49 6.33 -4.43
CA LYS A 88 9.21 5.32 -5.25
C LYS A 88 10.60 4.94 -4.74
N LYS A 89 11.38 5.92 -4.23
CA LYS A 89 12.74 5.66 -3.70
C LYS A 89 12.70 4.82 -2.42
N ALA A 90 11.83 5.20 -1.48
CA ALA A 90 11.67 4.47 -0.22
C ALA A 90 11.18 3.04 -0.48
N ILE A 91 10.18 2.90 -1.35
CA ILE A 91 9.67 1.60 -1.82
C ILE A 91 10.79 0.75 -2.41
N TRP A 92 11.58 1.31 -3.32
CA TRP A 92 12.71 0.60 -3.95
C TRP A 92 13.72 0.08 -2.95
N HIS A 93 14.09 0.90 -1.97
CA HIS A 93 15.09 0.54 -0.97
C HIS A 93 14.60 -0.50 0.03
N ILE A 94 13.31 -0.50 0.38
CA ILE A 94 12.70 -1.55 1.21
C ILE A 94 12.55 -2.84 0.39
N TYR A 95 12.06 -2.74 -0.85
CA TYR A 95 11.84 -3.89 -1.73
C TYR A 95 13.13 -4.64 -2.04
N ASN A 96 14.24 -3.94 -2.22
CA ASN A 96 15.57 -4.55 -2.44
C ASN A 96 16.33 -4.87 -1.14
N SER A 97 15.62 -5.05 -0.03
CA SER A 97 16.20 -5.39 1.27
C SER A 97 15.75 -6.77 1.74
N VAL A 98 16.35 -7.23 2.84
CA VAL A 98 15.90 -8.45 3.55
C VAL A 98 14.46 -8.35 4.08
N ASN A 99 13.87 -7.15 4.11
CA ASN A 99 12.51 -6.89 4.58
C ASN A 99 11.48 -6.81 3.44
N ARG A 100 11.81 -7.36 2.26
CA ARG A 100 10.91 -7.40 1.10
C ARG A 100 9.54 -8.02 1.44
N ASP A 101 9.52 -9.10 2.20
CA ASP A 101 8.28 -9.79 2.61
C ASP A 101 7.35 -8.88 3.42
N LEU A 102 7.90 -7.98 4.25
CA LEU A 102 7.11 -7.01 4.99
C LEU A 102 6.41 -6.04 4.02
N TYR A 103 7.13 -5.54 3.03
CA TYR A 103 6.58 -4.66 2.02
C TYR A 103 5.48 -5.35 1.19
N GLU A 104 5.73 -6.57 0.71
CA GLU A 104 4.76 -7.32 -0.09
C GLU A 104 3.46 -7.59 0.70
N ARG A 105 3.56 -8.00 1.97
CA ARG A 105 2.37 -8.17 2.83
C ARG A 105 1.59 -6.87 3.02
N SER A 106 2.29 -5.77 3.25
CA SER A 106 1.63 -4.46 3.44
C SER A 106 0.99 -3.95 2.16
N LEU A 107 1.62 -4.13 1.00
CA LEU A 107 1.04 -3.80 -0.30
C LEU A 107 -0.23 -4.63 -0.57
N MET A 108 -0.20 -5.93 -0.24
CA MET A 108 -1.39 -6.78 -0.36
C MET A 108 -2.54 -6.30 0.53
N ASN A 109 -2.25 -5.90 1.78
CA ASN A 109 -3.26 -5.34 2.69
C ASN A 109 -3.86 -4.03 2.17
N ILE A 110 -3.05 -3.18 1.53
CA ILE A 110 -3.54 -1.95 0.88
C ILE A 110 -4.48 -2.30 -0.27
N CYS A 111 -4.07 -3.23 -1.14
CA CYS A 111 -4.89 -3.66 -2.28
C CYS A 111 -6.24 -4.22 -1.80
N ASP A 112 -6.22 -5.05 -0.74
CA ASP A 112 -7.42 -5.58 -0.10
C ASP A 112 -8.35 -4.46 0.39
N TYR A 113 -7.81 -3.53 1.19
CA TYR A 113 -8.58 -2.40 1.72
C TYR A 113 -9.23 -1.57 0.61
N VAL A 114 -8.44 -1.16 -0.39
CA VAL A 114 -8.91 -0.26 -1.45
C VAL A 114 -10.03 -0.91 -2.25
N VAL A 115 -9.91 -2.20 -2.55
CA VAL A 115 -10.94 -2.96 -3.28
C VAL A 115 -12.19 -3.17 -2.42
N VAL A 116 -12.05 -3.52 -1.14
CA VAL A 116 -13.18 -3.67 -0.22
C VAL A 116 -13.95 -2.35 -0.09
N SER A 117 -13.24 -1.23 0.10
CA SER A 117 -13.82 0.10 0.22
C SER A 117 -14.57 0.50 -1.05
N TYR A 118 -13.99 0.23 -2.22
CA TYR A 118 -14.66 0.43 -3.50
C TYR A 118 -15.93 -0.41 -3.64
N LEU A 119 -15.84 -1.73 -3.48
CA LEU A 119 -16.98 -2.62 -3.71
C LEU A 119 -18.13 -2.31 -2.74
N ARG A 120 -17.83 -2.03 -1.47
CA ARG A 120 -18.85 -1.64 -0.48
C ARG A 120 -19.50 -0.30 -0.81
N THR A 121 -18.77 0.64 -1.40
CA THR A 121 -19.29 1.95 -1.78
C THR A 121 -20.12 1.85 -3.06
N ALA A 122 -19.56 1.29 -4.13
CA ALA A 122 -20.19 1.20 -5.43
C ALA A 122 -21.42 0.28 -5.45
N PHE A 123 -21.44 -0.76 -4.59
CA PHE A 123 -22.51 -1.75 -4.53
C PHE A 123 -23.29 -1.75 -3.21
N ALA A 124 -23.29 -0.63 -2.46
CA ALA A 124 -23.96 -0.52 -1.14
C ALA A 124 -25.45 -0.92 -1.14
N GLY A 125 -26.14 -0.76 -2.28
CA GLY A 125 -27.55 -1.11 -2.46
C GLY A 125 -27.81 -2.51 -3.03
N VAL A 126 -26.77 -3.31 -3.24
CA VAL A 126 -26.87 -4.63 -3.87
C VAL A 126 -26.69 -5.72 -2.81
N THR A 127 -27.62 -6.67 -2.76
CA THR A 127 -27.47 -7.87 -1.92
C THR A 127 -26.48 -8.81 -2.60
N ILE A 128 -25.35 -9.06 -1.93
CA ILE A 128 -24.29 -9.98 -2.36
C ILE A 128 -23.89 -10.78 -1.12
N SER A 129 -23.69 -12.10 -1.24
CA SER A 129 -23.19 -12.92 -0.13
C SER A 129 -21.77 -12.49 0.28
N GLU A 130 -21.39 -12.63 1.55
CA GLU A 130 -20.02 -12.31 1.98
C GLU A 130 -18.98 -13.17 1.24
N SER A 131 -19.31 -14.42 0.92
CA SER A 131 -18.42 -15.33 0.16
C SER A 131 -18.16 -14.81 -1.26
N ASP A 132 -19.20 -14.32 -1.93
CA ASP A 132 -19.06 -13.78 -3.28
C ASP A 132 -18.35 -12.44 -3.29
N LEU A 133 -18.65 -11.58 -2.32
CA LEU A 133 -17.91 -10.33 -2.13
C LEU A 133 -16.42 -10.62 -1.95
N GLN A 134 -16.06 -11.59 -1.08
CA GLN A 134 -14.66 -11.98 -0.88
C GLN A 134 -14.02 -12.57 -2.14
N THR A 135 -14.77 -13.26 -2.98
CA THR A 135 -14.30 -13.78 -4.27
C THR A 135 -13.92 -12.63 -5.21
N VAL A 136 -14.78 -11.63 -5.33
CA VAL A 136 -14.55 -10.44 -6.17
C VAL A 136 -13.41 -9.58 -5.60
N VAL A 137 -13.36 -9.41 -4.29
CA VAL A 137 -12.24 -8.76 -3.59
C VAL A 137 -10.92 -9.47 -3.91
N HIS A 138 -10.89 -10.80 -3.81
CA HIS A 138 -9.70 -11.59 -4.09
C HIS A 138 -9.22 -11.44 -5.54
N PHE A 139 -10.13 -11.43 -6.50
CA PHE A 139 -9.80 -11.22 -7.90
C PHE A 139 -9.13 -9.85 -8.13
N PHE A 140 -9.79 -8.77 -7.72
CA PHE A 140 -9.29 -7.42 -7.97
C PHE A 140 -8.04 -7.09 -7.17
N LYS A 141 -7.92 -7.54 -5.91
CA LYS A 141 -6.71 -7.27 -5.12
C LYS A 141 -5.48 -7.95 -5.71
N CYS A 142 -5.62 -9.17 -6.24
CA CYS A 142 -4.54 -9.89 -6.91
C CYS A 142 -4.11 -9.18 -8.19
N GLU A 143 -5.06 -8.65 -8.97
CA GLU A 143 -4.76 -7.88 -10.17
C GLU A 143 -3.98 -6.59 -9.83
N ILE A 144 -4.50 -5.78 -8.90
CA ILE A 144 -3.87 -4.53 -8.49
C ILE A 144 -2.47 -4.79 -7.89
N PHE A 145 -2.33 -5.83 -7.06
CA PHE A 145 -1.04 -6.23 -6.52
C PHE A 145 -0.07 -6.65 -7.64
N GLY A 146 -0.54 -7.45 -8.61
CA GLY A 146 0.26 -7.92 -9.75
C GLY A 146 0.77 -6.76 -10.60
N LEU A 147 -0.08 -5.78 -10.91
CA LEU A 147 0.30 -4.56 -11.62
C LEU A 147 1.35 -3.76 -10.84
N SER A 148 1.14 -3.59 -9.54
CA SER A 148 2.05 -2.87 -8.66
C SER A 148 3.42 -3.56 -8.59
N PHE A 149 3.42 -4.89 -8.49
CA PHE A 149 4.62 -5.70 -8.46
C PHE A 149 5.38 -5.66 -9.78
N ALA A 150 4.68 -5.80 -10.91
CA ALA A 150 5.28 -5.73 -12.24
C ALA A 150 5.94 -4.36 -12.48
N TRP A 151 5.29 -3.28 -12.06
CA TRP A 151 5.86 -1.93 -12.13
C TRP A 151 7.17 -1.81 -11.34
N ILE A 152 7.21 -2.32 -10.10
CA ILE A 152 8.43 -2.31 -9.28
C ILE A 152 9.54 -3.13 -9.94
N MET A 153 9.23 -4.35 -10.39
CA MET A 153 10.20 -5.25 -11.03
C MET A 153 10.79 -4.68 -12.33
N ASN A 154 10.02 -3.86 -13.05
CA ASN A 154 10.46 -3.19 -14.26
C ASN A 154 11.20 -1.87 -14.01
N GLY A 155 11.57 -1.58 -12.75
CA GLY A 155 12.36 -0.41 -12.35
C GLY A 155 11.54 0.85 -12.16
N MET A 156 10.22 0.75 -11.96
CA MET A 156 9.30 1.85 -11.68
C MET A 156 9.40 3.00 -12.70
N LYS A 157 9.43 2.63 -13.99
CA LYS A 157 9.47 3.59 -15.08
C LYS A 157 8.17 4.41 -15.10
N GLU A 158 8.29 5.67 -15.52
CA GLU A 158 7.17 6.61 -15.52
C GLU A 158 6.15 6.30 -16.63
N ASP A 159 6.59 5.71 -17.74
CA ASP A 159 5.73 5.28 -18.85
C ASP A 159 4.80 4.11 -18.49
N ALA A 160 5.20 3.26 -17.54
CA ALA A 160 4.37 2.15 -17.08
C ALA A 160 3.09 2.61 -16.34
N VAL A 161 3.04 3.85 -15.83
CA VAL A 161 1.80 4.43 -15.27
C VAL A 161 0.73 4.57 -16.35
N GLU A 162 1.11 4.91 -17.59
CA GLU A 162 0.18 4.97 -18.71
C GLU A 162 -0.37 3.58 -19.05
N GLU A 163 0.47 2.55 -19.05
CA GLU A 163 0.04 1.16 -19.27
C GLU A 163 -1.02 0.73 -18.24
N ILE A 164 -0.81 1.06 -16.97
CA ILE A 164 -1.76 0.78 -15.89
C ILE A 164 -3.08 1.54 -16.08
N HIS A 165 -3.04 2.81 -16.52
CA HIS A 165 -4.24 3.55 -16.88
C HIS A 165 -4.99 2.93 -18.06
N GLN A 166 -4.29 2.38 -19.06
CA GLN A 166 -4.93 1.67 -20.16
C GLN A 166 -5.60 0.38 -19.67
N ILE A 167 -4.93 -0.40 -18.81
CA ILE A 167 -5.50 -1.62 -18.22
C ILE A 167 -6.76 -1.32 -17.43
N THR A 168 -6.75 -0.30 -16.57
CA THR A 168 -7.94 0.09 -15.78
C THR A 168 -9.09 0.56 -16.66
N LYS A 169 -8.80 1.27 -17.74
CA LYS A 169 -9.80 1.69 -18.72
C LYS A 169 -10.47 0.50 -19.42
N VAL A 170 -9.70 -0.53 -19.79
CA VAL A 170 -10.24 -1.77 -20.38
C VAL A 170 -11.09 -2.54 -19.37
N CYS A 171 -10.71 -2.52 -18.10
CA CYS A 171 -11.44 -3.17 -17.01
C CYS A 171 -12.69 -2.40 -16.52
N ARG A 172 -13.00 -1.23 -17.10
CA ARG A 172 -14.17 -0.44 -16.68
C ARG A 172 -15.46 -1.23 -16.91
N GLY A 173 -16.29 -1.31 -15.87
CA GLY A 173 -17.54 -2.09 -15.87
C GLY A 173 -17.37 -3.58 -15.63
N LEU A 174 -16.13 -4.08 -15.46
CA LEU A 174 -15.88 -5.49 -15.15
C LEU A 174 -16.45 -5.88 -13.79
N SER A 175 -16.32 -5.01 -12.79
CA SER A 175 -16.91 -5.20 -11.46
C SER A 175 -18.43 -5.32 -11.53
N ASP A 176 -19.11 -4.45 -12.27
CA ASP A 176 -20.55 -4.53 -12.51
C ASP A 176 -20.95 -5.86 -13.15
N ASP A 177 -20.19 -6.32 -14.17
CA ASP A 177 -20.47 -7.57 -14.86
C ASP A 177 -20.27 -8.80 -13.95
N LEU A 178 -19.21 -8.80 -13.13
CA LEU A 178 -18.95 -9.86 -12.16
C LEU A 178 -20.08 -9.93 -11.12
N ILE A 179 -20.47 -8.79 -10.53
CA ILE A 179 -21.57 -8.72 -9.58
C ILE A 179 -22.90 -9.15 -10.21
N ARG A 180 -23.17 -8.76 -11.46
CA ARG A 180 -24.37 -9.20 -12.20
C ARG A 180 -24.40 -10.72 -12.35
N ARG A 181 -23.30 -11.35 -12.79
CA ARG A 181 -23.21 -12.81 -12.97
C ARG A 181 -23.40 -13.58 -11.68
N ILE A 182 -22.85 -13.09 -10.58
CA ILE A 182 -23.04 -13.70 -9.24
C ILE A 182 -24.53 -13.75 -8.90
N ARG A 183 -25.25 -12.64 -9.08
CA ARG A 183 -26.69 -12.56 -8.78
C ARG A 183 -27.56 -13.42 -9.69
N GLU A 184 -27.17 -13.56 -10.96
CA GLU A 184 -27.84 -14.46 -11.91
C GLU A 184 -27.67 -15.93 -11.52
N ASN A 185 -26.53 -16.31 -10.92
CA ASN A 185 -26.29 -17.68 -10.46
C ASN A 185 -27.01 -18.00 -9.14
N GLU A 186 -27.29 -17.00 -8.28
CA GLU A 186 -28.06 -17.17 -7.04
C GLU A 186 -29.58 -17.35 -7.27
N THR A 187 -30.08 -17.04 -8.47
CA THR A 187 -31.52 -17.12 -8.81
C THR A 187 -31.92 -18.43 -9.51
N CYS A 188 -30.98 -19.37 -9.66
CA CYS A 188 -31.19 -20.69 -10.26
C CYS A 188 -31.29 -21.82 -9.21
#